data_AF-A0AA38P627-F1
#
_entry.id   AF-A0AA38P627-F1
#
_cell.length_a   1.000
_cell.length_b   1.000
_cell.length_c   1.000
_cell.angle_alpha   90.00
_cell.angle_beta   90.00
_cell.angle_gamma   90.00
#
_symmetry.space_group_name_H-M   'P 1'
#
loop_
_entity.id
_entity.type
_entity.pdbx_description
1 polymer ?
#
loop_
_entity_poly.entity_id
_entity_poly.type
_entity_poly.pdbx_seq_one_letter_code
_entity_poly.pdbx_strand_id
1 'polypeptide(L)'
;MSSTEEKFEIAKKQKETGDIAFKEGKVKEALVSYHGALMYAQGLDKNAFKSMGMSDPAEAGQSKTEVDEFLEKIYNNMSACHMKTGNWRRTQETAEKVLSKNDKNYKAMYRKAKALAEQGYLERAYKLYEDLITKNPSEATLYEQELSRYKAIDAQREKANNAKLKGFLNKAEKKVTSEA
;
A
#
# COMPACT_ATOMS: atom_id res chain seq x y z
N MET A 1 -0.18 -31.73 18.87
CA MET A 1 -0.40 -30.68 17.85
C MET A 1 0.44 -31.06 16.65
N SER A 2 -0.08 -30.88 15.44
CA SER A 2 0.73 -31.10 14.23
C SER A 2 1.77 -29.98 14.11
N SER A 3 2.94 -30.25 13.51
CA SER A 3 3.99 -29.23 13.28
C SER A 3 3.46 -27.99 12.52
N THR A 4 2.36 -28.16 11.77
CA THR A 4 1.65 -27.10 11.05
C THR A 4 0.84 -26.20 11.99
N GLU A 5 0.07 -26.78 12.92
CA GLU A 5 -0.67 -26.03 13.96
C GLU A 5 0.26 -25.21 14.84
N GLU A 6 1.37 -25.81 15.30
CA GLU A 6 2.34 -25.11 16.16
C GLU A 6 2.95 -23.89 15.45
N LYS A 7 3.31 -24.03 14.17
CA LYS A 7 3.79 -22.92 13.34
C LYS A 7 2.74 -21.83 13.17
N PHE A 8 1.47 -22.21 13.03
CA PHE A 8 0.39 -21.24 12.87
C PHE A 8 0.13 -20.47 14.17
N GLU A 9 0.18 -21.14 15.32
CA GLU A 9 0.09 -20.49 16.63
C GLU A 9 1.27 -19.55 16.89
N ILE A 10 2.49 -19.92 16.49
CA ILE A 10 3.65 -19.00 16.51
C ILE A 10 3.38 -17.78 15.64
N ALA A 11 2.83 -17.96 14.44
CA ALA A 11 2.50 -16.85 13.55
C ALA A 11 1.50 -15.89 14.20
N LYS A 12 0.43 -16.42 14.82
CA LYS A 12 -0.57 -15.62 15.56
C LYS A 12 0.07 -14.80 16.68
N LYS A 13 0.89 -15.44 17.51
CA LYS A 13 1.61 -14.77 18.61
C LYS A 13 2.52 -13.64 18.11
N GLN A 14 3.21 -13.84 16.99
CA GLN A 14 4.02 -12.78 16.39
C GLN A 14 3.18 -11.62 15.86
N LYS A 15 2.03 -11.91 15.23
CA LYS A 15 1.09 -10.88 14.79
C LYS A 15 0.55 -10.06 15.96
N GLU A 16 0.23 -10.69 17.09
CA GLU A 16 -0.18 -10.00 18.32
C GLU A 16 0.92 -9.12 18.89
N THR A 17 2.16 -9.62 18.95
CA THR A 17 3.34 -8.85 19.35
C THR A 17 3.51 -7.61 18.47
N GLY A 18 3.32 -7.77 17.16
CA GLY A 18 3.35 -6.66 16.20
C GLY A 18 2.24 -5.64 16.45
N ASP A 19 1.02 -6.09 16.74
CA ASP A 19 -0.12 -5.23 17.04
C ASP A 19 0.11 -4.40 18.32
N ILE A 20 0.73 -4.99 19.34
CA ILE A 20 1.12 -4.28 20.58
C ILE A 20 2.18 -3.23 20.28
N ALA A 21 3.28 -3.62 19.62
CA ALA A 21 4.36 -2.69 19.27
C ALA A 21 3.86 -1.53 18.38
N PHE A 22 2.91 -1.79 17.48
CA PHE A 22 2.32 -0.76 16.63
C PHE A 22 1.49 0.25 17.46
N LYS A 23 0.72 -0.23 18.43
CA LYS A 23 -0.04 0.63 19.36
C LYS A 23 0.88 1.48 20.24
N GLU A 24 2.03 0.94 20.64
CA GLU A 24 3.07 1.67 21.38
C GLU A 24 3.86 2.66 20.50
N GLY A 25 3.59 2.73 19.19
CA GLY A 25 4.30 3.60 18.26
C GLY A 25 5.67 3.07 17.83
N LYS A 26 6.06 1.86 18.24
CA LYS A 26 7.32 1.20 17.87
C LYS A 26 7.18 0.53 16.50
N VAL A 27 7.02 1.34 15.46
CA VAL A 27 6.67 0.87 14.10
C VAL A 27 7.71 -0.09 13.50
N LYS A 28 9.00 0.08 13.80
CA LYS A 28 10.06 -0.81 13.32
C LYS A 28 9.98 -2.20 13.96
N GLU A 29 9.73 -2.28 15.27
CA GLU A 29 9.57 -3.54 15.99
C GLU A 29 8.29 -4.26 15.56
N ALA A 30 7.22 -3.49 15.29
CA ALA A 30 6.00 -4.03 14.71
C ALA A 30 6.26 -4.70 13.35
N LEU A 31 7.03 -4.03 12.46
CA LEU A 31 7.40 -4.61 11.16
C LEU A 31 8.20 -5.91 11.31
N VAL A 32 9.17 -5.97 12.22
CA VAL A 32 9.93 -7.20 12.48
C VAL A 32 9.01 -8.34 12.89
N SER A 33 8.07 -8.07 13.80
CA SER A 33 7.09 -9.06 14.27
C SER A 33 6.13 -9.50 13.16
N TYR A 34 5.66 -8.57 12.32
CA TYR A 34 4.83 -8.92 11.17
C TYR A 34 5.57 -9.71 10.09
N HIS A 35 6.86 -9.43 9.87
CA HIS A 35 7.69 -10.22 8.96
C HIS A 35 7.89 -11.65 9.45
N GLY A 36 8.12 -11.85 10.74
CA GLY A 36 8.22 -13.20 11.28
C GLY A 36 6.87 -13.93 11.26
N ALA A 37 5.76 -13.26 11.59
CA ALA A 37 4.41 -13.82 11.41
C ALA A 37 4.15 -14.26 9.95
N LEU A 38 4.58 -13.43 8.98
CA LEU A 38 4.48 -13.73 7.55
C LEU A 38 5.30 -14.97 7.17
N MET A 39 6.53 -15.10 7.69
CA MET A 39 7.42 -16.21 7.40
C MET A 39 6.81 -17.55 7.86
N TYR A 40 6.22 -17.59 9.05
CA TYR A 40 5.54 -18.79 9.55
C TYR A 40 4.26 -19.07 8.77
N ALA A 41 3.45 -18.07 8.43
CA ALA A 41 2.19 -18.26 7.69
C ALA A 41 2.39 -18.68 6.23
N GLN A 42 3.33 -18.05 5.49
CA GLN A 42 3.61 -18.41 4.09
C GLN A 42 4.24 -19.80 3.95
N GLY A 43 4.96 -20.27 4.98
CA GLY A 43 5.47 -21.64 5.02
C GLY A 43 4.37 -22.70 5.10
N LEU A 44 3.18 -22.33 5.58
CA LEU A 44 2.03 -23.23 5.73
C LEU A 44 1.18 -23.27 4.45
N ASP A 45 1.00 -22.12 3.79
CA ASP A 45 0.32 -21.98 2.50
C ASP A 45 0.92 -22.92 1.43
N LYS A 46 2.26 -23.01 1.36
CA LYS A 46 2.96 -23.93 0.45
C LYS A 46 2.81 -25.41 0.82
N ASN A 47 2.65 -25.71 2.12
CA ASN A 47 2.50 -27.09 2.60
C ASN A 47 1.07 -27.60 2.42
N ALA A 48 0.05 -26.74 2.52
CA ALA A 48 -1.34 -27.07 2.20
C ALA A 48 -1.46 -27.53 0.74
N PHE A 49 -0.73 -26.88 -0.17
CA PHE A 49 -0.64 -27.25 -1.59
C PHE A 49 -0.02 -28.64 -1.82
N LYS A 50 1.00 -29.00 -1.02
CA LYS A 50 1.72 -30.27 -1.15
C LYS A 50 1.00 -31.44 -0.47
N SER A 51 0.25 -31.20 0.61
CA SER A 51 -0.47 -32.25 1.35
C SER A 51 -1.77 -32.70 0.69
N MET A 52 -2.34 -31.90 -0.22
CA MET A 52 -3.56 -32.27 -0.96
C MET A 52 -3.30 -32.91 -2.33
N GLY A 53 -2.04 -33.11 -2.74
CA GLY A 53 -1.70 -33.82 -3.98
C GLY A 53 -2.16 -33.12 -5.27
N MET A 54 -2.56 -31.85 -5.22
CA MET A 54 -3.02 -31.11 -6.40
C MET A 54 -1.86 -30.38 -7.09
N SER A 55 -1.65 -30.75 -8.36
CA SER A 55 -0.86 -30.02 -9.34
C SER A 55 -1.58 -28.75 -9.80
N ASP A 56 -0.81 -27.67 -9.88
CA ASP A 56 -1.08 -26.36 -10.48
C ASP A 56 -2.23 -25.47 -9.94
N PRO A 57 -2.00 -24.14 -9.82
CA PRO A 57 -2.93 -23.20 -9.16
C PRO A 57 -4.13 -22.76 -10.01
N ALA A 58 -4.38 -23.39 -11.15
CA ALA A 58 -5.29 -22.87 -12.16
C ALA A 58 -6.79 -23.21 -11.93
N GLU A 59 -7.13 -24.15 -11.04
CA GLU A 59 -8.51 -24.70 -10.99
C GLU A 59 -9.18 -24.76 -9.60
N ALA A 60 -8.62 -24.19 -8.54
CA ALA A 60 -9.31 -24.18 -7.24
C ALA A 60 -10.19 -22.93 -7.07
N GLY A 61 -11.50 -23.12 -7.23
CA GLY A 61 -12.52 -22.14 -6.84
C GLY A 61 -12.26 -21.57 -5.45
N GLN A 62 -12.36 -20.24 -5.35
CA GLN A 62 -11.89 -19.39 -4.27
C GLN A 62 -12.58 -19.64 -2.92
N SER A 63 -12.15 -20.66 -2.20
CA SER A 63 -12.32 -20.75 -0.75
C SER A 63 -11.15 -19.99 -0.10
N LYS A 64 -11.41 -18.83 0.52
CA LYS A 64 -10.38 -18.15 1.33
C LYS A 64 -10.00 -19.08 2.48
N THR A 65 -8.76 -19.53 2.49
CA THR A 65 -8.26 -20.33 3.62
C THR A 65 -8.08 -19.44 4.86
N GLU A 66 -8.11 -20.03 6.05
CA GLU A 66 -7.80 -19.31 7.30
C GLU A 66 -6.42 -18.63 7.22
N VAL A 67 -5.48 -19.25 6.50
CA VAL A 67 -4.14 -18.71 6.23
C VAL A 67 -4.20 -17.50 5.30
N ASP A 68 -5.01 -17.52 4.24
CA ASP A 68 -5.20 -16.36 3.35
C ASP A 68 -5.74 -15.14 4.10
N GLU A 69 -6.76 -15.33 4.94
CA GLU A 69 -7.33 -14.23 5.75
C GLU A 69 -6.30 -13.70 6.77
N PHE A 70 -5.49 -14.59 7.34
CA PHE A 70 -4.42 -14.21 8.24
C PHE A 70 -3.32 -13.41 7.52
N LEU A 71 -2.91 -13.85 6.34
CA LEU A 71 -1.96 -13.13 5.48
C LEU A 71 -2.50 -11.77 5.06
N GLU A 72 -3.79 -11.67 4.70
CA GLU A 72 -4.46 -10.41 4.39
C GLU A 72 -4.31 -9.41 5.56
N LYS A 73 -4.60 -9.86 6.79
CA LYS A 73 -4.46 -9.03 8.00
C LYS A 73 -3.02 -8.58 8.23
N ILE A 74 -2.04 -9.47 8.06
CA ILE A 74 -0.62 -9.12 8.19
C ILE A 74 -0.21 -8.05 7.17
N TYR A 75 -0.51 -8.27 5.88
CA TYR A 75 -0.17 -7.30 4.84
C TYR A 75 -0.86 -5.95 5.06
N ASN A 76 -2.09 -5.97 5.56
CA ASN A 76 -2.82 -4.75 5.92
C ASN A 76 -2.10 -3.97 7.03
N ASN A 77 -1.61 -4.64 8.08
CA ASN A 77 -0.87 -4.00 9.16
C ASN A 77 0.54 -3.54 8.73
N MET A 78 1.24 -4.33 7.91
CA MET A 78 2.52 -3.94 7.32
C MET A 78 2.38 -2.69 6.45
N SER A 79 1.31 -2.59 5.65
CA SER A 79 1.04 -1.39 4.84
C SER A 79 0.88 -0.14 5.70
N ALA A 80 0.22 -0.26 6.86
CA ALA A 80 0.10 0.84 7.82
C ALA A 80 1.46 1.25 8.41
N CYS A 81 2.33 0.28 8.71
CA CYS A 81 3.66 0.54 9.24
C CYS A 81 4.57 1.22 8.20
N HIS A 82 4.57 0.73 6.96
CA HIS A 82 5.33 1.34 5.87
C HIS A 82 4.84 2.76 5.58
N MET A 83 3.53 2.98 5.64
CA MET A 83 2.96 4.31 5.47
C MET A 83 3.44 5.28 6.56
N LYS A 84 3.45 4.83 7.84
CA LYS A 84 3.96 5.64 8.96
C LYS A 84 5.45 5.96 8.88
N THR A 85 6.24 5.10 8.22
CA THR A 85 7.69 5.30 8.06
C THR A 85 8.06 6.03 6.76
N GLY A 86 7.07 6.43 5.95
CA GLY A 86 7.30 7.10 4.67
C GLY A 86 7.84 6.17 3.57
N ASN A 87 7.81 4.86 3.78
CA ASN A 87 8.24 3.91 2.75
C ASN A 87 7.09 3.66 1.77
N TRP A 88 6.88 4.62 0.86
CA TRP A 88 5.73 4.63 -0.05
C TRP A 88 5.73 3.44 -1.01
N ARG A 89 6.90 3.04 -1.52
CA ARG A 89 7.02 1.86 -2.40
C ARG A 89 6.52 0.60 -1.69
N ARG A 90 7.01 0.33 -0.47
CA ARG A 90 6.56 -0.84 0.31
C ARG A 90 5.09 -0.74 0.74
N THR A 91 4.61 0.48 1.00
CA THR A 91 3.19 0.73 1.32
C THR A 91 2.31 0.31 0.13
N GLN A 92 2.68 0.70 -1.08
CA GLN A 92 1.97 0.30 -2.30
C GLN A 92 2.00 -1.22 -2.48
N GLU A 93 3.19 -1.84 -2.45
CA GLU A 93 3.34 -3.30 -2.64
C GLU A 93 2.48 -4.10 -1.65
N THR A 94 2.51 -3.73 -0.37
CA THR A 94 1.76 -4.43 0.68
C THR A 94 0.27 -4.18 0.59
N ALA A 95 -0.17 -2.96 0.24
CA ALA A 95 -1.57 -2.66 0.00
C ALA A 95 -2.13 -3.40 -1.22
N GLU A 96 -1.35 -3.55 -2.30
CA GLU A 96 -1.74 -4.31 -3.49
C GLU A 96 -1.96 -5.78 -3.18
N LYS A 97 -1.12 -6.38 -2.33
CA LYS A 97 -1.34 -7.76 -1.86
C LYS A 97 -2.66 -7.92 -1.11
N VAL A 98 -3.03 -6.97 -0.25
CA VAL A 98 -4.34 -6.98 0.42
C VAL A 98 -5.46 -6.88 -0.60
N LEU A 99 -5.39 -5.92 -1.53
CA LEU A 99 -6.44 -5.68 -2.52
C LEU A 99 -6.60 -6.83 -3.52
N SER A 100 -5.55 -7.62 -3.77
CA SER A 100 -5.63 -8.83 -4.60
C SER A 100 -6.50 -9.94 -3.97
N LYS A 101 -6.67 -9.90 -2.64
CA LYS A 101 -7.47 -10.86 -1.87
C LYS A 101 -8.80 -10.26 -1.39
N ASN A 102 -8.83 -8.96 -1.15
CA ASN A 102 -9.99 -8.21 -0.69
C ASN A 102 -9.98 -6.80 -1.30
N ASP A 103 -10.61 -6.68 -2.45
CA ASP A 103 -10.76 -5.44 -3.20
C ASP A 103 -11.61 -4.37 -2.48
N LYS A 104 -12.44 -4.79 -1.52
CA LYS A 104 -13.26 -3.93 -0.66
C LYS A 104 -12.56 -3.48 0.62
N ASN A 105 -11.26 -3.72 0.77
CA ASN A 105 -10.48 -3.20 1.89
C ASN A 105 -10.14 -1.72 1.67
N TYR A 106 -11.07 -0.83 2.04
CA TYR A 106 -10.93 0.62 1.85
C TYR A 106 -9.71 1.21 2.56
N LYS A 107 -9.31 0.63 3.70
CA LYS A 107 -8.07 1.05 4.40
C LYS A 107 -6.84 0.78 3.53
N ALA A 108 -6.73 -0.40 2.93
CA ALA A 108 -5.61 -0.71 2.02
C ALA A 108 -5.67 0.15 0.75
N MET A 109 -6.85 0.39 0.20
CA MET A 109 -7.06 1.25 -0.96
C MET A 109 -6.63 2.71 -0.68
N TYR A 110 -6.98 3.26 0.49
CA TYR A 110 -6.53 4.58 0.94
C TYR A 110 -5.00 4.64 1.06
N ARG A 111 -4.37 3.64 1.69
CA ARG A 111 -2.90 3.60 1.82
C ARG A 111 -2.20 3.50 0.46
N LYS A 112 -2.78 2.76 -0.49
CA LYS A 112 -2.29 2.70 -1.87
C LYS A 112 -2.41 4.04 -2.58
N ALA A 113 -3.56 4.72 -2.47
CA ALA A 113 -3.79 6.04 -3.06
C ALA A 113 -2.76 7.06 -2.55
N LYS A 114 -2.57 7.11 -1.23
CA LYS A 114 -1.58 7.98 -0.59
C LYS A 114 -0.15 7.67 -1.02
N ALA A 115 0.22 6.38 -1.06
CA ALA A 115 1.55 5.96 -1.50
C ALA A 115 1.82 6.32 -2.97
N LEU A 116 0.82 6.24 -3.86
CA LEU A 116 0.96 6.66 -5.25
C LEU A 116 1.12 8.18 -5.35
N ALA A 117 0.36 8.94 -4.58
CA ALA A 117 0.44 10.40 -4.58
C ALA A 117 1.83 10.90 -4.12
N GLU A 118 2.35 10.34 -3.02
CA GLU A 118 3.67 10.68 -2.48
C GLU A 118 4.83 10.25 -3.40
N GLN A 119 4.61 9.23 -4.24
CA GLN A 119 5.55 8.85 -5.30
C GLN A 119 5.44 9.70 -6.57
N GLY A 120 4.46 10.60 -6.66
CA GLY A 120 4.22 11.46 -7.82
C GLY A 120 3.35 10.84 -8.91
N TYR A 121 2.79 9.64 -8.70
CA TYR A 121 1.83 9.02 -9.62
C TYR A 121 0.41 9.59 -9.40
N LEU A 122 0.27 10.90 -9.59
CA LEU A 122 -0.91 11.68 -9.18
C LEU A 122 -2.20 11.24 -9.87
N GLU A 123 -2.18 11.05 -11.19
CA GLU A 123 -3.34 10.57 -11.96
C GLU A 123 -3.90 9.24 -11.43
N ARG A 124 -3.02 8.31 -11.05
CA ARG A 124 -3.43 7.02 -10.47
C ARG A 124 -3.97 7.18 -9.07
N ALA A 125 -3.40 8.10 -8.29
CA ALA A 125 -3.88 8.41 -6.95
C ALA A 125 -5.27 9.05 -6.97
N TYR A 126 -5.52 10.00 -7.89
CA TYR A 126 -6.80 10.69 -8.02
C TYR A 126 -7.94 9.71 -8.29
N LYS A 127 -7.76 8.81 -9.26
CA LYS A 127 -8.75 7.75 -9.56
C LYS A 127 -9.06 6.89 -8.33
N LEU A 128 -8.05 6.52 -7.54
CA LEU A 128 -8.28 5.76 -6.32
C LEU A 128 -9.01 6.55 -5.23
N TYR A 129 -8.74 7.85 -5.09
CA TYR A 129 -9.47 8.71 -4.17
C TYR A 129 -10.92 8.89 -4.60
N GLU A 130 -11.20 9.07 -5.89
CA GLU A 130 -12.56 9.15 -6.45
C GLU A 130 -13.34 7.84 -6.22
N ASP A 131 -12.69 6.70 -6.44
CA ASP A 131 -13.23 5.38 -6.11
C ASP A 131 -13.56 5.25 -4.61
N LEU A 132 -12.66 5.70 -3.73
CA LEU A 132 -12.84 5.67 -2.27
C LEU A 132 -14.01 6.55 -1.82
N ILE A 133 -14.15 7.75 -2.38
CA ILE A 133 -15.26 8.68 -2.10
C ILE A 133 -16.60 8.02 -2.46
N THR A 134 -16.64 7.35 -3.61
CA THR A 134 -17.85 6.67 -4.11
C THR A 134 -18.19 5.42 -3.30
N LYS A 135 -17.19 4.60 -2.99
CA LYS A 135 -17.37 3.26 -2.39
C LYS A 135 -17.41 3.26 -0.86
N ASN A 136 -16.85 4.29 -0.21
CA ASN A 136 -16.80 4.43 1.25
C ASN A 136 -17.23 5.85 1.68
N PRO A 137 -18.52 6.19 1.52
CA PRO A 137 -19.03 7.54 1.76
C PRO A 137 -18.90 8.01 3.22
N SER A 138 -18.75 7.09 4.19
CA SER A 138 -18.55 7.42 5.61
C SER A 138 -17.25 8.16 5.88
N GLU A 139 -16.22 7.95 5.06
CA GLU A 139 -14.92 8.63 5.14
C GLU A 139 -14.68 9.56 3.94
N ALA A 140 -15.70 9.83 3.11
CA ALA A 140 -15.56 10.64 1.89
C ALA A 140 -14.90 12.00 2.15
N THR A 141 -15.29 12.70 3.22
CA THR A 141 -14.70 13.99 3.60
C THR A 141 -13.17 13.92 3.75
N LEU A 142 -12.65 12.84 4.35
CA LEU A 142 -11.20 12.65 4.51
C LEU A 142 -10.52 12.48 3.15
N TYR A 143 -11.13 11.71 2.26
CA TYR A 143 -10.58 11.43 0.93
C TYR A 143 -10.64 12.66 0.02
N GLU A 144 -11.71 13.44 0.09
CA GLU A 144 -11.85 14.72 -0.62
C GLU A 144 -10.81 15.75 -0.18
N GLN A 145 -10.53 15.82 1.12
CA GLN A 145 -9.49 16.71 1.67
C GLN A 145 -8.09 16.33 1.15
N GLU A 146 -7.72 15.04 1.20
CA GLU A 146 -6.42 14.58 0.69
C GLU A 146 -6.33 14.77 -0.84
N LEU A 147 -7.40 14.47 -1.59
CA LEU A 147 -7.46 14.69 -3.03
C LEU A 147 -7.26 16.17 -3.39
N SER A 148 -7.97 17.07 -2.69
CA SER A 148 -7.86 18.52 -2.89
C SER A 148 -6.46 19.03 -2.55
N ARG A 149 -5.85 18.51 -1.48
CA ARG A 149 -4.47 18.83 -1.09
C ARG A 149 -3.48 18.46 -2.20
N TYR A 150 -3.56 17.25 -2.76
CA TYR A 150 -2.65 16.84 -3.83
C TYR A 150 -2.88 17.61 -5.12
N LYS A 151 -4.13 17.88 -5.51
CA LYS A 151 -4.44 18.74 -6.67
C LYS A 151 -3.86 20.15 -6.50
N ALA A 152 -3.91 20.72 -5.30
CA ALA A 152 -3.30 22.01 -5.02
C ALA A 152 -1.77 21.98 -5.15
N ILE A 153 -1.11 20.93 -4.62
CA ILE A 153 0.35 20.75 -4.75
C ILE A 153 0.75 20.61 -6.22
N ASP A 154 -0.02 19.84 -6.99
CA ASP A 154 0.22 19.60 -8.41
C ASP A 154 0.09 20.87 -9.24
N ALA A 155 -1.02 21.61 -9.07
CA ALA A 155 -1.24 22.89 -9.73
C ALA A 155 -0.14 23.92 -9.39
N GLN A 156 0.38 23.92 -8.16
CA GLN A 156 1.51 24.77 -7.78
C GLN A 156 2.81 24.35 -8.51
N ARG A 157 3.07 23.04 -8.64
CA ARG A 157 4.22 22.51 -9.39
C ARG A 157 4.14 22.87 -10.86
N GLU A 158 2.98 22.72 -11.49
CA GLU A 158 2.76 23.09 -12.89
C GLU A 158 2.96 24.59 -13.12
N LYS A 159 2.39 25.45 -12.26
CA LYS A 159 2.59 26.91 -12.34
C LYS A 159 4.07 27.27 -12.22
N ALA A 160 4.79 26.67 -11.28
CA ALA A 160 6.22 26.90 -11.11
C ALA A 160 7.03 26.42 -12.33
N ASN A 161 6.67 25.28 -12.92
CA ASN A 161 7.31 24.76 -14.11
C ASN A 161 7.08 25.67 -15.33
N ASN A 162 5.83 26.09 -15.54
CA ASN A 162 5.44 26.99 -16.62
C ASN A 162 6.14 28.36 -16.51
N ALA A 163 6.29 28.90 -15.30
CA ALA A 163 7.02 30.14 -15.06
C ALA A 163 8.52 30.00 -15.39
N LYS A 164 9.15 28.88 -15.00
CA LYS A 164 10.55 28.58 -15.34
C LYS A 164 10.76 28.44 -16.85
N LEU A 165 9.85 27.74 -17.53
CA LEU A 165 9.90 27.56 -18.98
C LEU A 165 9.79 28.91 -19.72
N LYS A 166 8.84 29.76 -19.33
CA LYS A 166 8.72 31.12 -19.89
C LYS A 166 9.99 31.96 -19.68
N GLY A 167 10.59 31.89 -18.49
CA GLY A 167 11.84 32.59 -18.20
C GLY A 167 13.02 32.10 -19.06
N PHE A 168 13.11 30.79 -19.30
CA PHE A 168 14.13 30.20 -20.17
C PHE A 168 13.96 30.63 -21.63
N LEU A 169 12.73 30.59 -22.15
CA LEU A 169 12.41 31.01 -23.52
C LEU A 169 12.74 32.49 -23.75
N ASN A 170 12.30 33.37 -22.86
CA ASN A 170 12.59 34.82 -22.97
C ASN A 170 14.10 35.12 -22.93
N LYS A 171 14.90 34.32 -22.20
CA LYS A 171 16.36 34.47 -22.15
C LYS A 171 17.02 33.99 -23.44
N ALA A 172 16.51 32.92 -24.04
CA ALA A 172 16.99 32.42 -25.33
C ALA A 172 16.72 33.44 -26.45
N GLU A 173 15.52 34.01 -26.50
CA GLU A 173 15.15 35.05 -27.48
C GLU A 173 16.08 36.27 -27.39
N LYS A 174 16.32 36.79 -26.17
CA LYS A 174 17.22 37.93 -25.96
C LYS A 174 18.65 37.66 -26.41
N LYS A 175 19.14 36.41 -26.27
CA LYS A 175 20.48 36.03 -26.69
C LYS A 175 20.61 36.00 -28.22
N VAL A 176 19.59 35.45 -28.90
CA VAL A 176 19.53 35.42 -30.38
C VAL A 176 19.50 36.83 -30.95
N THR A 177 18.74 37.75 -30.35
CA THR A 177 18.69 39.15 -30.80
C THR A 177 19.94 39.97 -30.47
N SER A 178 20.81 39.51 -29.57
CA SER A 178 22.06 40.19 -29.24
C SER A 178 23.26 39.72 -30.06
N GLU A 179 23.14 38.59 -30.74
CA GLU A 179 24.18 37.98 -31.58
C GLU A 179 23.91 38.17 -33.10
N ALA A 180 22.78 38.81 -33.46
CA ALA A 180 22.40 39.21 -34.81
C ALA A 180 22.56 40.73 -35.00
#